data_AF-A0A7S2YVR5-F1
#
_entry.id   AF-A0A7S2YVR5-F1
#
_cell.length_a   1.000
_cell.length_b   1.000
_cell.length_c   1.000
_cell.angle_alpha   90.00
_cell.angle_beta   90.00
_cell.angle_gamma   90.00
#
_symmetry.space_group_name_H-M   'P 1'
#
loop_
_entity.id
_entity.type
_entity.pdbx_description
1 polymer ?
#
loop_
_entity_poly.entity_id
_entity_poly.type
_entity_poly.pdbx_seq_one_letter_code
_entity_poly.pdbx_strand_id
1 'polypeptide(L)'
;MSKVDSSISQLRRKINVVDSSIMLAIHQQSARGSQARQELATAMRAVSELTTKVADIKRKAAQSEGMVQEICRDIRKLDNAKKHLTSTITTLRRLAMLVSATDQLETLAEKRSYVDAANLLGAVNELAMHFDNMTSVPRIAELRAKLNGIKAVLRAHALGDFDAMSRLSSSNAEDDAQDVVETAEDAALLARMRGACAVVDALGAQVRAEVVDRLCERELSAYTMA
;
A
#
# COMPACT_ATOMS: atom_id res chain seq x y z
N MET A 1 -49.54 -34.75 -105.80
CA MET A 1 -50.16 -34.73 -104.47
C MET A 1 -49.31 -35.36 -103.36
N SER A 2 -48.41 -36.33 -103.62
CA SER A 2 -47.60 -36.99 -102.57
C SER A 2 -46.59 -36.10 -101.82
N LYS A 3 -46.03 -35.05 -102.44
CA LYS A 3 -45.12 -34.10 -101.75
C LYS A 3 -45.84 -33.26 -100.68
N VAL A 4 -47.08 -32.84 -100.96
CA VAL A 4 -47.88 -32.04 -100.02
C VAL A 4 -48.32 -32.90 -98.84
N ASP A 5 -48.74 -34.14 -99.07
CA ASP A 5 -49.05 -35.08 -97.99
C ASP A 5 -47.83 -35.43 -97.12
N SER A 6 -46.65 -35.57 -97.74
CA SER A 6 -45.40 -35.80 -97.01
C SER A 6 -45.05 -34.62 -96.09
N SER A 7 -45.17 -33.38 -96.58
CA SER A 7 -44.94 -32.18 -95.78
C SER A 7 -45.98 -32.02 -94.66
N ILE A 8 -47.25 -32.31 -94.92
CA ILE A 8 -48.33 -32.31 -93.91
C ILE A 8 -48.03 -33.37 -92.82
N SER A 9 -47.57 -34.55 -93.21
CA SER A 9 -47.20 -35.62 -92.29
C SER A 9 -46.00 -35.25 -91.41
N GLN A 10 -44.99 -34.59 -91.98
CA GLN A 10 -43.85 -34.06 -91.23
C GLN A 10 -44.25 -32.95 -90.25
N LEU A 11 -45.13 -32.03 -90.66
CA LEU A 11 -45.67 -30.99 -89.79
C LEU A 11 -46.46 -31.60 -88.62
N ARG A 12 -47.33 -32.58 -88.88
CA ARG A 12 -48.05 -33.30 -87.82
C ARG A 12 -47.12 -34.01 -86.85
N ARG A 13 -46.05 -34.65 -87.35
CA ARG A 13 -45.01 -35.23 -86.48
C ARG A 13 -44.31 -34.18 -85.63
N LYS A 14 -43.93 -33.04 -86.21
CA LYS A 14 -43.29 -31.95 -85.47
C LYS A 14 -44.22 -31.35 -84.41
N ILE A 15 -45.50 -31.17 -84.72
CA ILE A 15 -46.51 -30.71 -83.75
C ILE A 15 -46.61 -31.70 -82.58
N ASN A 16 -46.73 -33.00 -82.85
CA ASN A 16 -46.83 -34.00 -81.79
C ASN A 16 -45.57 -34.07 -80.91
N VAL A 17 -44.38 -33.89 -81.50
CA VAL A 17 -43.11 -33.84 -80.76
C VAL A 17 -43.02 -32.57 -79.91
N VAL A 18 -43.43 -31.43 -80.45
CA VAL A 18 -43.44 -30.15 -79.72
C VAL A 18 -44.45 -30.20 -78.57
N ASP A 19 -45.66 -30.71 -78.76
CA ASP A 19 -46.66 -30.87 -77.68
C ASP A 19 -46.16 -31.79 -76.57
N SER A 20 -45.53 -32.92 -76.93
CA SER A 20 -44.92 -33.82 -75.94
C SER A 20 -43.80 -33.13 -75.17
N SER A 21 -42.97 -32.33 -75.85
CA SER A 21 -41.92 -31.53 -75.22
C SER A 21 -42.47 -30.43 -74.31
N ILE A 22 -43.56 -29.77 -74.70
CA ILE A 22 -44.22 -28.73 -73.90
C ILE A 22 -44.81 -29.35 -72.63
N MET A 23 -45.51 -30.48 -72.75
CA MET A 23 -46.07 -31.19 -71.59
C MET A 23 -44.98 -31.61 -70.60
N LEU A 24 -43.86 -32.15 -71.10
CA LEU A 24 -42.71 -32.50 -70.26
C LEU A 24 -42.10 -31.25 -69.59
N ALA A 25 -41.95 -30.16 -70.34
CA ALA A 25 -41.42 -28.91 -69.81
C ALA A 25 -42.34 -28.31 -68.73
N ILE A 26 -43.66 -28.33 -68.91
CA ILE A 26 -44.65 -27.85 -67.93
C ILE A 26 -44.60 -28.68 -66.64
N HIS A 27 -44.56 -30.00 -66.75
CA HIS A 27 -44.44 -30.87 -65.58
C HIS A 27 -43.12 -30.65 -64.82
N GLN A 28 -41.99 -30.53 -65.53
CA GLN A 28 -40.70 -30.20 -64.92
C GLN A 28 -40.70 -28.82 -64.27
N GLN A 29 -41.29 -27.81 -64.92
CA GLN A 29 -41.40 -26.45 -64.39
C GLN A 29 -42.23 -26.43 -63.09
N SER A 30 -43.34 -27.17 -63.07
CA SER A 30 -44.22 -27.28 -61.90
C SER A 30 -43.50 -27.96 -60.72
N ALA A 31 -42.78 -29.07 -60.99
CA ALA A 31 -42.00 -29.78 -59.97
C ALA A 31 -40.82 -28.94 -59.44
N ARG A 32 -40.10 -28.22 -60.31
CA ARG A 32 -39.04 -27.28 -59.88
C ARG A 32 -39.60 -26.11 -59.09
N GLY A 33 -40.77 -25.59 -59.46
CA GLY A 33 -41.45 -24.52 -58.74
C GLY A 33 -41.89 -24.91 -57.33
N SER A 34 -42.41 -26.13 -57.14
CA SER A 34 -42.78 -26.64 -55.81
C SER A 34 -41.52 -26.88 -54.96
N GLN A 35 -40.47 -27.46 -55.53
CA GLN A 35 -39.19 -27.67 -54.83
C GLN A 35 -38.55 -26.35 -54.39
N ALA A 36 -38.46 -25.36 -55.28
CA ALA A 36 -37.91 -24.04 -54.94
C ALA A 36 -38.69 -23.34 -53.82
N ARG A 37 -40.02 -23.46 -53.81
CA ARG A 37 -40.85 -22.92 -52.70
C ARG A 37 -40.56 -23.64 -51.38
N GLN A 38 -40.32 -24.95 -51.42
CA GLN A 38 -40.01 -25.73 -50.22
C GLN A 38 -38.62 -25.38 -49.67
N GLU A 39 -37.62 -25.23 -50.53
CA GLU A 39 -36.27 -24.77 -50.17
C GLU A 39 -36.28 -23.34 -49.61
N LEU A 40 -37.07 -22.45 -50.20
CA LEU A 40 -37.25 -21.10 -49.65
C LEU A 40 -37.89 -21.16 -48.24
N ALA A 41 -38.93 -21.98 -48.07
CA ALA A 41 -39.61 -22.12 -46.78
C ALA A 41 -38.68 -22.70 -45.70
N THR A 42 -37.81 -23.66 -46.05
CA THR A 42 -36.83 -24.19 -45.09
C THR A 42 -35.76 -23.14 -44.75
N ALA A 43 -35.26 -22.40 -45.74
CA ALA A 43 -34.32 -21.31 -45.51
C ALA A 43 -34.91 -20.20 -44.62
N MET A 44 -36.15 -19.79 -44.86
CA MET A 44 -36.84 -18.79 -44.03
C MET A 44 -37.02 -19.26 -42.58
N ARG A 45 -37.33 -20.54 -42.36
CA ARG A 45 -37.38 -21.11 -40.99
C ARG A 45 -36.02 -21.09 -40.31
N ALA A 46 -34.97 -21.49 -41.03
CA ALA A 46 -33.60 -21.46 -40.50
C ALA A 46 -33.16 -20.04 -40.14
N VAL A 47 -33.50 -19.05 -40.98
CA VAL A 47 -33.24 -17.62 -40.68
C VAL A 47 -34.00 -17.18 -39.44
N SER A 48 -35.29 -17.52 -39.32
CA SER A 48 -36.09 -17.20 -38.14
C SER A 48 -35.50 -17.81 -36.87
N GLU A 49 -35.09 -19.08 -36.92
CA GLU A 49 -34.46 -19.75 -35.79
C GLU A 49 -33.13 -19.10 -35.41
N LEU A 50 -32.31 -18.74 -36.41
CA LEU A 50 -31.04 -18.04 -36.19
C LEU A 50 -31.28 -16.68 -35.53
N THR A 51 -32.27 -15.90 -35.99
CA THR A 51 -32.59 -14.60 -35.38
C THR A 51 -33.00 -14.75 -33.90
N THR A 52 -33.78 -15.78 -33.58
CA THR A 52 -34.14 -16.09 -32.19
C THR A 52 -32.91 -16.45 -31.36
N LYS A 53 -32.03 -17.33 -31.89
CA LYS A 53 -30.78 -17.71 -31.21
C LYS A 53 -29.86 -16.52 -30.98
N VAL A 54 -29.74 -15.62 -31.95
CA VAL A 54 -28.95 -14.39 -31.81
C VAL A 54 -29.52 -13.48 -30.73
N ALA A 55 -30.85 -13.30 -30.69
CA ALA A 55 -31.51 -12.53 -29.65
C ALA A 55 -31.29 -13.13 -28.25
N ASP A 56 -31.35 -14.46 -28.14
CA ASP A 56 -31.09 -15.17 -26.89
C ASP A 56 -29.63 -15.03 -26.42
N ILE A 57 -28.67 -15.16 -27.34
CA ILE A 57 -27.25 -14.95 -27.04
C ILE A 57 -27.04 -13.52 -26.55
N LYS A 58 -27.61 -12.52 -27.23
CA LYS A 58 -27.51 -11.11 -26.83
C LYS A 58 -28.07 -10.86 -25.44
N ARG A 59 -29.22 -11.44 -25.12
CA ARG A 59 -29.85 -11.34 -23.79
C ARG A 59 -28.97 -11.98 -22.71
N LYS A 60 -28.46 -13.19 -22.95
CA LYS A 60 -27.56 -13.89 -22.01
C LYS A 60 -26.25 -13.14 -21.82
N ALA A 61 -25.69 -12.56 -22.89
CA ALA A 61 -24.49 -11.73 -22.82
C ALA A 61 -24.71 -10.49 -21.94
N ALA A 62 -25.82 -9.77 -22.13
CA ALA A 62 -26.16 -8.61 -21.31
C ALA A 62 -26.36 -8.98 -19.83
N GLN A 63 -27.01 -10.12 -19.55
CA GLN A 63 -27.14 -10.62 -18.18
C GLN A 63 -25.78 -10.99 -17.58
N SER A 64 -24.92 -11.66 -18.35
CA SER A 64 -23.58 -12.03 -17.92
C SER A 64 -22.70 -10.81 -17.65
N GLU A 65 -22.83 -9.76 -18.46
CA GLU A 65 -22.13 -8.49 -18.25
C GLU A 65 -22.56 -7.86 -16.92
N GLY A 66 -23.87 -7.75 -16.67
CA GLY A 66 -24.39 -7.22 -15.41
C GLY A 66 -23.87 -8.00 -14.20
N MET A 67 -23.90 -9.33 -14.26
CA MET A 67 -23.35 -10.19 -13.20
C MET A 67 -21.85 -9.94 -12.97
N VAL A 68 -21.06 -9.83 -14.05
CA VAL A 68 -19.62 -9.56 -13.94
C VAL A 68 -19.36 -8.18 -13.34
N GLN A 69 -20.14 -7.16 -13.71
CA GLN A 69 -20.02 -5.82 -13.13
C GLN A 69 -20.29 -5.83 -11.61
N GLU A 70 -21.28 -6.59 -11.15
CA GLU A 70 -21.54 -6.75 -9.71
C GLU A 70 -20.40 -7.46 -8.99
N ILE A 71 -19.87 -8.54 -9.57
CA ILE A 71 -18.70 -9.24 -9.04
C ILE A 71 -17.51 -8.29 -8.93
N CYS A 72 -17.22 -7.52 -9.98
CA CYS A 72 -16.12 -6.54 -9.96
C CYS A 72 -16.33 -5.43 -8.92
N ARG A 73 -17.57 -4.97 -8.72
CA ARG A 73 -17.91 -4.00 -7.67
C ARG A 73 -17.61 -4.58 -6.29
N ASP A 74 -17.97 -5.83 -6.05
CA ASP A 74 -17.76 -6.45 -4.74
C ASP A 74 -16.29 -6.81 -4.51
N ILE A 75 -15.54 -7.22 -5.56
CA ILE A 75 -14.07 -7.35 -5.50
C ILE A 75 -13.43 -6.01 -5.09
N ARG A 76 -13.85 -4.89 -5.67
CA ARG A 76 -13.33 -3.56 -5.29
C ARG A 76 -13.66 -3.21 -3.84
N LYS A 77 -14.87 -3.51 -3.36
CA LYS A 77 -15.21 -3.30 -1.94
C LYS A 77 -14.32 -4.13 -1.02
N LEU A 78 -14.10 -5.39 -1.37
CA LEU A 78 -13.25 -6.30 -0.61
C LEU A 78 -11.78 -5.84 -0.60
N ASP A 79 -11.28 -5.34 -1.74
CA ASP A 79 -9.92 -4.81 -1.83
C ASP A 79 -9.73 -3.56 -0.97
N ASN A 80 -10.70 -2.62 -0.99
CA ASN A 80 -10.67 -1.47 -0.10
C ASN A 80 -10.72 -1.89 1.37
N ALA A 81 -11.60 -2.83 1.73
CA ALA A 81 -11.67 -3.38 3.08
C ALA A 81 -10.33 -4.00 3.50
N LYS A 82 -9.72 -4.82 2.63
CA LYS A 82 -8.39 -5.40 2.87
C LYS A 82 -7.34 -4.32 3.08
N LYS A 83 -7.28 -3.30 2.22
CA LYS A 83 -6.33 -2.18 2.35
C LYS A 83 -6.51 -1.44 3.68
N HIS A 84 -7.74 -1.12 4.06
CA HIS A 84 -8.03 -0.48 5.33
C HIS A 84 -7.63 -1.37 6.52
N LEU A 85 -7.97 -2.66 6.50
CA LEU A 85 -7.57 -3.60 7.54
C LEU A 85 -6.05 -3.72 7.66
N THR A 86 -5.33 -3.87 6.54
CA THR A 86 -3.86 -3.91 6.55
C THR A 86 -3.27 -2.62 7.12
N SER A 87 -3.77 -1.45 6.69
CA SER A 87 -3.33 -0.16 7.23
C SER A 87 -3.57 -0.06 8.73
N THR A 88 -4.74 -0.48 9.22
CA THR A 88 -5.08 -0.50 10.64
C THR A 88 -4.16 -1.43 11.43
N ILE A 89 -3.93 -2.66 10.93
CA ILE A 89 -3.02 -3.63 11.57
C ILE A 89 -1.61 -3.07 11.66
N THR A 90 -1.08 -2.49 10.58
CA THR A 90 0.26 -1.88 10.58
C THR A 90 0.35 -0.71 11.56
N THR A 91 -0.68 0.14 11.60
CA THR A 91 -0.74 1.29 12.52
C THR A 91 -0.78 0.83 13.98
N LEU A 92 -1.61 -0.16 14.30
CA LEU A 92 -1.69 -0.73 15.65
C LEU A 92 -0.37 -1.40 16.06
N ARG A 93 0.28 -2.12 15.16
CA ARG A 93 1.60 -2.72 15.43
C ARG A 93 2.66 -1.66 15.73
N ARG A 94 2.68 -0.57 14.96
CA ARG A 94 3.59 0.56 15.22
C ARG A 94 3.28 1.25 16.54
N LEU A 95 2.00 1.37 16.90
CA LEU A 95 1.60 1.95 18.18
C LEU A 95 2.04 1.07 19.35
N ALA A 96 1.84 -0.25 19.25
CA ALA A 96 2.32 -1.20 20.26
C ALA A 96 3.85 -1.16 20.39
N MET A 97 4.58 -1.07 19.26
CA MET A 97 6.03 -0.88 19.26
C MET A 97 6.43 0.42 19.94
N LEU A 98 5.72 1.53 19.68
CA LEU A 98 5.99 2.82 20.32
C LEU A 98 5.77 2.75 21.83
N VAL A 99 4.68 2.15 22.30
CA VAL A 99 4.42 1.94 23.74
C VAL A 99 5.52 1.11 24.39
N SER A 100 5.89 -0.03 23.79
CA SER A 100 6.97 -0.87 24.32
C SER A 100 8.31 -0.14 24.34
N ALA A 101 8.61 0.68 23.33
CA ALA A 101 9.85 1.42 23.25
C ALA A 101 9.87 2.60 24.24
N THR A 102 8.74 3.26 24.50
CA THR A 102 8.65 4.29 25.55
C THR A 102 8.86 3.69 26.94
N ASP A 103 8.28 2.52 27.21
CA ASP A 103 8.45 1.85 28.51
C ASP A 103 9.91 1.39 28.69
N GLN A 104 10.54 0.85 27.63
CA GLN A 104 11.98 0.53 27.66
C GLN A 104 12.84 1.77 27.88
N LEU A 105 12.53 2.88 27.21
CA LEU A 105 13.27 4.14 27.36
C LEU A 105 13.15 4.69 28.79
N GLU A 106 12.00 4.56 29.43
CA GLU A 106 11.79 4.92 30.84
C GLU A 106 12.74 4.08 31.74
N THR A 107 12.78 2.77 31.57
CA THR A 107 13.68 1.91 32.37
C THR A 107 15.17 2.20 32.12
N LEU A 108 15.56 2.57 30.90
CA LEU A 108 16.94 2.95 30.58
C LEU A 108 17.30 4.32 31.18
N ALA A 109 16.35 5.26 31.21
CA ALA A 109 16.51 6.55 31.85
C ALA A 109 16.68 6.43 33.37
N GLU A 110 15.93 5.53 34.02
CA GLU A 110 16.07 5.20 35.44
C GLU A 110 17.43 4.57 35.77
N LYS A 111 17.88 3.62 34.93
CA LYS A 111 19.17 2.94 35.09
C LYS A 111 20.38 3.80 34.68
N ARG A 112 20.15 5.01 34.16
CA ARG A 112 21.19 5.89 33.60
C ARG A 112 22.06 5.22 32.53
N SER A 113 21.51 4.28 31.75
CA SER A 113 22.21 3.70 30.59
C SER A 113 22.09 4.65 29.41
N TYR A 114 22.90 5.70 29.40
CA TYR A 114 22.78 6.80 28.45
C TYR A 114 23.01 6.37 27.00
N VAL A 115 23.98 5.48 26.74
CA VAL A 115 24.29 5.03 25.36
C VAL A 115 23.09 4.33 24.71
N ASP A 116 22.45 3.40 25.44
CA ASP A 116 21.29 2.68 24.94
C ASP A 116 20.05 3.59 24.85
N ALA A 117 19.89 4.49 25.82
CA ALA A 117 18.80 5.47 25.81
C ALA A 117 18.90 6.40 24.59
N ALA A 118 20.10 6.86 24.22
CA ALA A 118 20.32 7.70 23.04
C ALA A 118 19.91 6.99 21.74
N ASN A 119 20.31 5.72 21.58
CA ASN A 119 19.97 4.91 20.42
C ASN A 119 18.44 4.68 20.33
N LEU A 120 17.81 4.33 21.44
CA LEU A 120 16.37 4.08 21.49
C LEU A 120 15.57 5.37 21.29
N LEU A 121 16.06 6.51 21.77
CA LEU A 121 15.42 7.81 21.62
C LEU A 121 15.26 8.21 20.15
N GLY A 122 16.26 7.93 19.31
CA GLY A 122 16.18 8.15 17.87
C GLY A 122 15.05 7.36 17.21
N ALA A 123 14.99 6.04 17.49
CA ALA A 123 13.96 5.16 16.96
C ALA A 123 12.54 5.55 17.45
N VAL A 124 12.41 5.91 18.72
CA VAL A 124 11.14 6.36 19.32
C VAL A 124 10.69 7.68 18.70
N ASN A 125 11.62 8.59 18.39
CA ASN A 125 11.29 9.87 17.76
C ASN A 125 10.78 9.67 16.32
N GLU A 126 11.41 8.79 15.54
CA GLU A 126 10.96 8.44 14.19
C GLU A 126 9.58 7.76 14.20
N LEU A 127 9.35 6.85 15.15
CA LEU A 127 8.04 6.23 15.36
C LEU A 127 6.98 7.27 15.75
N ALA A 128 7.32 8.25 16.60
CA ALA A 128 6.41 9.30 17.02
C ALA A 128 5.98 10.21 15.86
N MET A 129 6.88 10.52 14.91
CA MET A 129 6.57 11.34 13.74
C MET A 129 5.46 10.74 12.86
N HIS A 130 5.41 9.41 12.76
CA HIS A 130 4.35 8.72 12.01
C HIS A 130 2.94 8.95 12.59
N PHE A 131 2.85 9.36 13.85
CA PHE A 131 1.59 9.66 14.55
C PHE A 131 1.30 11.16 14.69
N ASP A 132 2.08 12.04 14.04
CA ASP A 132 1.84 13.51 14.09
C ASP A 132 0.48 13.90 13.54
N ASN A 133 0.03 13.21 12.48
CA ASN A 133 -1.28 13.43 11.88
C ASN A 133 -2.44 12.84 12.70
N MET A 134 -2.15 12.04 13.74
CA MET A 134 -3.13 11.37 14.60
C MET A 134 -3.26 12.04 15.98
N THR A 135 -2.99 13.34 16.04
CA THR A 135 -3.04 14.17 17.26
C THR A 135 -4.42 14.25 17.92
N SER A 136 -5.50 13.99 17.18
CA SER A 136 -6.87 13.99 17.71
C SER A 136 -7.16 12.80 18.64
N VAL A 137 -6.30 11.77 18.68
CA VAL A 137 -6.53 10.59 19.52
C VAL A 137 -5.95 10.84 20.91
N PRO A 138 -6.78 10.86 21.98
CA PRO A 138 -6.32 11.24 23.32
C PRO A 138 -5.21 10.32 23.84
N ARG A 139 -5.26 9.03 23.52
CA ARG A 139 -4.25 8.06 23.94
C ARG A 139 -2.87 8.30 23.31
N ILE A 140 -2.82 8.81 22.08
CA ILE A 140 -1.56 9.17 21.41
C ILE A 140 -1.00 10.46 22.02
N ALA A 141 -1.87 11.41 22.35
CA ALA A 141 -1.48 12.64 23.04
C ALA A 141 -0.87 12.34 24.43
N GLU A 142 -1.48 11.43 25.20
CA GLU A 142 -0.93 10.94 26.47
C GLU A 142 0.45 10.30 26.28
N LEU A 143 0.61 9.43 25.27
CA LEU A 143 1.88 8.77 25.00
C LEU A 143 2.98 9.76 24.61
N ARG A 144 2.64 10.78 23.83
CA ARG A 144 3.57 11.86 23.48
C ARG A 144 3.94 12.70 24.70
N ALA A 145 2.97 13.00 25.58
CA ALA A 145 3.23 13.70 26.84
C ALA A 145 4.19 12.89 27.74
N LYS A 146 3.99 11.58 27.85
CA LYS A 146 4.92 10.68 28.56
C LYS A 146 6.31 10.70 27.95
N LEU A 147 6.43 10.59 26.63
CA LEU A 147 7.72 10.66 25.93
C LEU A 147 8.45 11.99 26.19
N ASN A 148 7.74 13.11 26.18
CA ASN A 148 8.32 14.41 26.49
C ASN A 148 8.74 14.50 27.96
N GLY A 149 7.99 13.89 28.88
CA GLY A 149 8.38 13.74 30.29
C GLY A 149 9.69 12.96 30.45
N ILE A 150 9.80 11.80 29.79
CA ILE A 150 11.03 10.98 29.81
C ILE A 150 12.21 11.75 29.22
N LYS A 151 12.02 12.47 28.10
CA LYS A 151 13.05 13.36 27.52
C LYS A 151 13.50 14.43 28.52
N ALA A 152 12.59 15.01 29.28
CA ALA A 152 12.92 16.02 30.30
C ALA A 152 13.69 15.42 31.49
N VAL A 153 13.30 14.22 31.95
CA VAL A 153 14.03 13.49 33.00
C VAL A 153 15.44 13.14 32.52
N LEU A 154 15.57 12.62 31.31
CA LEU A 154 16.85 12.26 30.73
C LEU A 154 17.77 13.48 30.56
N ARG A 155 17.19 14.63 30.16
CA ARG A 155 17.90 15.92 30.12
C ARG A 155 18.38 16.33 31.52
N ALA A 156 17.52 16.26 32.54
CA ALA A 156 17.87 16.63 33.90
C ALA A 156 18.97 15.71 34.48
N HIS A 157 18.89 14.40 34.24
CA HIS A 157 19.91 13.43 34.64
C HIS A 157 21.25 13.71 33.96
N ALA A 158 21.25 13.95 32.65
CA ALA A 158 22.48 14.29 31.92
C ALA A 158 23.11 15.58 32.45
N LEU A 159 22.34 16.67 32.59
CA LEU A 159 22.84 17.95 33.12
C LEU A 159 23.35 17.82 34.56
N GLY A 160 22.63 17.12 35.42
CA GLY A 160 23.05 16.90 36.81
C GLY A 160 24.34 16.08 36.92
N ASP A 161 24.52 15.07 36.06
CA ASP A 161 25.76 14.30 36.00
C ASP A 161 26.92 15.15 35.47
N PHE A 162 26.70 16.03 34.48
CA PHE A 162 27.69 17.01 34.03
C PHE A 162 28.09 17.99 35.15
N ASP A 163 27.14 18.48 35.94
CA ASP A 163 27.41 19.40 37.05
C ASP A 163 28.17 18.70 38.20
N ALA A 164 27.81 17.46 38.54
CA ALA A 164 28.46 16.67 39.59
C ALA A 164 29.90 16.31 39.22
N MET A 165 30.13 15.85 37.99
CA MET A 165 31.48 15.59 37.46
C MET A 165 32.29 16.87 37.34
N SER A 166 31.62 17.96 36.96
CA SER A 166 32.14 19.33 36.98
C SER A 166 32.92 19.65 38.26
N ARG A 167 32.23 19.46 39.38
CA ARG A 167 32.73 19.78 40.72
C ARG A 167 33.88 18.88 41.15
N LEU A 168 33.83 17.59 40.79
CA LEU A 168 34.88 16.60 41.11
C LEU A 168 36.18 16.87 40.33
N SER A 169 36.09 17.35 39.09
CA SER A 169 37.28 17.72 38.30
C SER A 169 38.00 18.94 38.84
N SER A 170 37.29 19.89 39.45
CA SER A 170 37.87 21.10 40.05
C SER A 170 38.49 20.89 41.43
N SER A 171 38.11 19.85 42.17
CA SER A 171 38.69 19.54 43.50
C SER A 171 40.03 18.79 43.44
N ASN A 172 40.37 18.19 42.30
CA ASN A 172 41.62 17.44 42.14
C ASN A 172 42.80 18.31 41.66
N ALA A 173 42.63 19.63 41.60
CA ALA A 173 43.65 20.56 41.10
C ALA A 173 44.61 21.09 42.19
N GLU A 174 44.44 20.72 43.46
CA GLU A 174 45.22 21.31 44.56
C GLU A 174 46.26 20.40 45.23
N ASP A 175 46.37 19.10 44.93
CA ASP A 175 47.40 18.24 45.54
C ASP A 175 48.32 17.57 44.51
N ASP A 176 49.56 18.05 44.52
CA ASP A 176 50.86 17.46 44.17
C ASP A 176 51.02 16.41 43.06
N ALA A 177 52.03 16.68 42.24
CA ALA A 177 52.58 15.81 41.21
C ALA A 177 53.15 14.50 41.77
N GLN A 178 52.39 13.39 41.70
CA GLN A 178 52.98 12.05 41.65
C GLN A 178 51.99 11.00 41.09
N ASP A 179 52.41 10.28 40.04
CA ASP A 179 51.82 9.05 39.48
C ASP A 179 50.29 9.03 39.25
N VAL A 180 49.88 9.37 38.02
CA VAL A 180 48.53 9.09 37.49
C VAL A 180 48.39 7.57 37.28
N VAL A 181 48.05 6.85 38.35
CA VAL A 181 47.39 5.56 38.21
C VAL A 181 45.98 5.88 37.71
N GLU A 182 45.70 5.61 36.43
CA GLU A 182 44.33 5.65 35.88
C GLU A 182 43.45 4.73 36.73
N THR A 183 42.76 5.29 37.72
CA THR A 183 41.89 4.50 38.57
C THR A 183 40.71 4.02 37.74
N ALA A 184 40.24 2.79 37.99
CA ALA A 184 39.06 2.24 37.30
C ALA A 184 37.81 3.12 37.48
N GLU A 185 37.80 3.97 38.51
CA GLU A 185 36.75 4.95 38.80
C GLU A 185 36.73 6.11 37.80
N ASP A 186 37.90 6.64 37.41
CA ASP A 186 38.03 7.68 36.39
C ASP A 186 37.63 7.17 34.99
N ALA A 187 37.99 5.92 34.66
CA ALA A 187 37.57 5.28 33.42
C ALA A 187 36.04 5.06 33.35
N ALA A 188 35.42 4.68 34.47
CA ALA A 188 33.97 4.53 34.56
C ALA A 188 33.24 5.89 34.51
N LEU A 189 33.86 6.95 35.02
CA LEU A 189 33.35 8.33 34.97
C LEU A 189 33.38 8.87 33.53
N LEU A 190 34.50 8.68 32.81
CA LEU A 190 34.64 9.07 31.40
C LEU A 190 33.70 8.29 30.47
N ALA A 191 33.48 7.00 30.75
CA ALA A 191 32.48 6.21 30.03
C ALA A 191 31.06 6.75 30.23
N ARG A 192 30.73 7.17 31.45
CA ARG A 192 29.44 7.80 31.79
C ARG A 192 29.30 9.17 31.12
N MET A 193 30.38 9.95 31.05
CA MET A 193 30.43 11.23 30.35
C MET A 193 30.21 11.06 28.85
N ARG A 194 30.88 10.10 28.22
CA ARG A 194 30.67 9.77 26.80
C ARG A 194 29.22 9.36 26.52
N GLY A 195 28.62 8.58 27.42
CA GLY A 195 27.20 8.23 27.36
C GLY A 195 26.28 9.45 27.49
N ALA A 196 26.54 10.32 28.47
CA ALA A 196 25.76 11.54 28.67
C ALA A 196 25.85 12.49 27.46
N CYS A 197 27.02 12.65 26.85
CA CYS A 197 27.18 13.38 25.59
C CYS A 197 26.31 12.80 24.47
N ALA A 198 26.30 11.48 24.29
CA ALA A 198 25.50 10.81 23.27
C ALA A 198 23.99 11.06 23.45
N VAL A 199 23.52 11.14 24.69
CA VAL A 199 22.13 11.47 25.03
C VAL A 199 21.80 12.92 24.77
N VAL A 200 22.69 13.84 25.14
CA VAL A 200 22.51 15.28 24.89
C VAL A 200 22.48 15.53 23.38
N ASP A 201 23.32 14.84 22.60
CA ASP A 201 23.31 14.90 21.15
C ASP A 201 21.99 14.38 20.56
N ALA A 202 21.45 13.28 21.10
CA ALA A 202 20.17 12.70 20.69
C ALA A 202 18.94 13.52 21.11
N LEU A 203 19.02 14.26 22.23
CA LEU A 203 17.96 15.16 22.71
C LEU A 203 17.86 16.46 21.87
N GLY A 204 18.95 16.83 21.19
CA GLY A 204 18.97 17.88 20.17
C GLY A 204 19.86 19.08 20.49
N ALA A 205 20.05 19.93 19.48
CA ALA A 205 21.00 21.05 19.52
C ALA A 205 20.74 22.08 20.63
N GLN A 206 19.49 22.22 21.07
CA GLN A 206 19.10 23.16 22.14
C GLN A 206 19.63 22.72 23.51
N VAL A 207 19.70 21.41 23.78
CA VAL A 207 20.27 20.90 25.04
C VAL A 207 21.79 21.00 25.02
N ARG A 208 22.42 20.75 23.86
CA ARG A 208 23.86 20.98 23.69
C ARG A 208 24.25 22.43 23.96
N ALA A 209 23.51 23.39 23.42
CA ALA A 209 23.77 24.81 23.65
C ALA A 209 23.70 25.15 25.14
N GLU A 210 22.69 24.66 25.86
CA GLU A 210 22.59 24.87 27.31
C GLU A 210 23.76 24.24 28.09
N VAL A 211 24.21 23.04 27.70
CA VAL A 211 25.38 22.40 28.32
C VAL A 211 26.63 23.27 28.11
N VAL A 212 26.84 23.76 26.89
CA VAL A 212 27.99 24.61 26.56
C VAL A 212 27.91 25.95 27.30
N ASP A 213 26.75 26.60 27.32
CA ASP A 213 26.54 27.88 28.01
C ASP A 213 26.82 27.74 29.52
N ARG A 214 26.30 26.70 30.18
CA ARG A 214 26.56 26.44 31.60
C ARG A 214 28.03 26.16 31.90
N LEU A 215 28.70 25.43 31.00
CA LEU A 215 30.11 25.14 31.15
C LEU A 215 30.94 26.43 31.00
N CYS A 216 30.64 27.24 29.97
CA CYS A 216 31.26 28.54 29.76
C CYS A 216 31.03 29.52 30.91
N GLU A 217 29.79 29.66 31.41
CA GLU A 217 29.47 30.52 32.55
C GLU A 217 30.27 30.12 33.80
N ARG A 218 30.47 28.82 34.01
CA ARG A 218 31.23 28.34 35.16
C ARG A 218 32.74 28.57 35.00
N GLU A 219 33.33 28.22 33.86
CA GLU A 219 34.75 28.47 33.61
C GLU A 219 35.05 29.98 33.67
N LEU A 220 34.14 30.83 33.17
CA LEU A 220 34.24 32.27 33.29
C LEU A 220 34.04 32.76 34.73
N SER A 221 33.19 32.10 35.53
CA SER A 221 32.97 32.50 36.92
C SER A 221 34.23 32.38 37.79
N ALA A 222 35.09 31.39 37.50
CA ALA A 222 36.41 31.24 38.11
C ALA A 222 37.34 32.45 37.83
N TYR A 223 37.20 33.10 36.68
CA TYR A 223 37.96 34.30 36.32
C TYR A 223 37.32 35.60 36.81
N THR A 224 36.01 35.63 37.08
CA THR A 224 35.34 36.82 37.62
C THR A 224 35.43 36.97 39.14
N MET A 225 35.90 35.93 39.84
CA MET A 225 36.11 35.90 41.30
C MET A 225 37.59 36.02 41.70
N ALA A 226 38.49 36.25 40.75
CA ALA A 226 39.91 36.60 40.94
C ALA A 226 40.13 38.08 40.59
#